data_AF-A0A929P135-F1
#
_entry.id   AF-A0A929P135-F1
#
_cell.length_a   1.000
_cell.length_b   1.000
_cell.length_c   1.000
_cell.angle_alpha   90.00
_cell.angle_beta   90.00
_cell.angle_gamma   90.00
#
_symmetry.space_group_name_H-M   'P 1'
#
loop_
_entity.id
_entity.type
_entity.pdbx_description
1 polymer ?
#
loop_
_entity_poly.entity_id
_entity_poly.type
_entity_poly.pdbx_seq_one_letter_code
_entity_poly.pdbx_strand_id
1 'polypeptide(L)'
;MKIRLTTSFLKLFIVCYVATVYSANANDTNHSTANHKKFEVLQEPLSTGPAVTKACLTCHTEAAKQVHTTIHWQWQFTHPDTKQLLGKKNVINSFCGSIVSNYAHCTSCHVGYGWEDDSFDFTKEENVDCLICHDTTGTYEKFPDDAGHPTYEDKSYSGILFKAPDLNYVAQNVGKTSRKTCGACHFFGGGGDGVKHGDLDSSLTEPDKDLDVHMDADGLNFNCAVCHTTDNHDVQGSRYNLVAKDTHGIDIPGRDDKSRATCESCHGMKPHTRTINDKINDHTDRVACQTCHIPAYARGEVMTKTSWDWSKASSNSPMGEFEWDEELTPEYAWYSGNMQFTLLDEKIDPTKPVKINHFSGSYADPNARIWPFKVMHGRQPYDTKNNTLVTTHVFGKDKTAYLQSFNWDDAITTAMASIGAEYSGEYGFVEKTLMYWPLSHMIAPKEDALGCDDCHSKAGRLQSLTGFYMPGRDSNVWLDQIGWLTVLATLAGVLLHGLGRIIFFRKRSK
;
A
#
# COMPACT_ATOMS: atom_id res chain seq x y z
N MET A 1 43.74 -38.66 -37.73
CA MET A 1 44.84 -39.60 -38.05
C MET A 1 45.36 -40.19 -36.75
N LYS A 2 45.30 -41.53 -36.65
CA LYS A 2 46.05 -42.49 -35.81
C LYS A 2 47.19 -41.93 -34.93
N ILE A 3 47.57 -42.44 -33.75
CA ILE A 3 47.25 -43.61 -32.92
C ILE A 3 48.07 -43.47 -31.60
N ARG A 4 47.42 -43.82 -30.48
CA ARG A 4 47.83 -44.61 -29.28
C ARG A 4 49.19 -44.48 -28.54
N LEU A 5 49.00 -44.37 -27.20
CA LEU A 5 49.52 -45.15 -26.05
C LEU A 5 51.06 -45.39 -25.90
N THR A 6 51.66 -45.32 -24.69
CA THR A 6 51.43 -46.28 -23.57
C THR A 6 52.20 -45.88 -22.28
N THR A 7 51.53 -46.08 -21.13
CA THR A 7 51.97 -46.61 -19.79
C THR A 7 53.24 -46.03 -19.12
N SER A 8 53.28 -45.64 -17.84
CA SER A 8 53.00 -46.51 -16.69
C SER A 8 53.19 -45.77 -15.35
N PHE A 9 52.30 -46.12 -14.43
CA PHE A 9 52.22 -45.97 -12.98
C PHE A 9 53.49 -45.70 -12.16
N LEU A 10 53.40 -44.74 -11.22
CA LEU A 10 53.78 -44.97 -9.83
C LEU A 10 52.88 -44.16 -8.88
N LYS A 11 52.34 -44.87 -7.89
CA LYS A 11 51.38 -44.42 -6.86
C LYS A 11 52.02 -43.39 -5.92
N LEU A 12 51.31 -42.31 -5.62
CA LEU A 12 51.48 -41.59 -4.37
C LEU A 12 50.11 -41.27 -3.79
N PHE A 13 49.87 -41.80 -2.60
CA PHE A 13 48.70 -41.56 -1.75
C PHE A 13 48.57 -40.05 -1.49
N ILE A 14 47.48 -39.43 -1.95
CA ILE A 14 47.01 -38.16 -1.42
C ILE A 14 45.75 -38.46 -0.64
N VAL A 15 45.89 -38.33 0.68
CA VAL A 15 44.82 -38.36 1.66
C VAL A 15 43.85 -37.22 1.33
N CYS A 16 42.61 -37.56 0.96
CA CYS A 16 41.51 -36.61 0.93
C CYS A 16 41.28 -36.11 2.35
N TYR A 17 41.78 -34.91 2.66
CA TYR A 17 41.32 -34.14 3.80
C TYR A 17 39.93 -33.61 3.41
N VAL A 18 38.89 -34.31 3.88
CA VAL A 18 37.53 -33.78 3.91
C VAL A 18 37.57 -32.62 4.88
N ALA A 19 37.77 -31.41 4.37
CA ALA A 19 37.49 -30.19 5.11
C ALA A 19 35.96 -30.17 5.28
N THR A 20 35.51 -30.72 6.40
CA THR A 20 34.20 -30.47 6.95
C THR A 20 34.15 -28.97 7.19
N VAL A 21 33.51 -28.24 6.27
CA VAL A 21 33.05 -26.89 6.55
C VAL A 21 31.99 -27.06 7.62
N TYR A 22 32.41 -26.95 8.87
CA TYR A 22 31.51 -26.58 9.94
C TYR A 22 30.93 -25.23 9.51
N SER A 23 29.72 -25.23 8.95
CA SER A 23 28.86 -24.07 9.09
C SER A 23 28.77 -23.82 10.58
N ALA A 24 29.52 -22.83 11.05
CA ALA A 24 29.27 -22.25 12.34
C ALA A 24 27.80 -21.83 12.30
N ASN A 25 26.96 -22.54 13.04
CA ASN A 25 25.65 -22.05 13.42
C ASN A 25 25.87 -20.58 13.79
N ALA A 26 25.23 -19.67 13.05
CA ALA A 26 25.11 -18.30 13.49
C ALA A 26 24.62 -18.39 14.94
N ASN A 27 25.47 -17.99 15.86
CA ASN A 27 25.13 -17.96 17.28
C ASN A 27 23.83 -17.17 17.36
N ASP A 28 22.79 -17.86 17.81
CA ASP A 28 21.51 -17.34 18.22
C ASP A 28 21.78 -16.42 19.41
N THR A 29 22.27 -15.21 19.14
CA THR A 29 22.37 -14.16 20.13
C THR A 29 20.94 -13.81 20.47
N ASN A 30 20.44 -14.42 21.56
CA ASN A 30 19.09 -14.23 22.06
C ASN A 30 18.84 -12.73 22.31
N HIS A 31 18.30 -12.04 21.31
CA HIS A 31 17.97 -10.61 21.36
C HIS A 31 16.65 -10.35 22.10
N SER A 32 15.98 -11.41 22.56
CA SER A 32 14.75 -11.34 23.36
C SER A 32 15.06 -11.54 24.84
N THR A 33 14.36 -10.81 25.70
CA THR A 33 14.43 -10.99 27.17
C THR A 33 13.65 -12.21 27.65
N ALA A 34 12.86 -12.84 26.80
CA ALA A 34 12.07 -14.02 27.10
C ALA A 34 12.23 -15.10 26.01
N ASN A 35 12.31 -16.37 26.44
CA ASN A 35 12.29 -17.52 25.55
C ASN A 35 10.94 -18.22 25.72
N HIS A 36 10.06 -18.10 24.71
CA HIS A 36 8.70 -18.62 24.78
C HIS A 36 8.63 -20.14 24.93
N LYS A 37 9.66 -20.88 24.48
CA LYS A 37 9.78 -22.34 24.66
C LYS A 37 9.93 -22.77 26.12
N LYS A 38 10.22 -21.84 27.03
CA LYS A 38 10.41 -22.12 28.47
C LYS A 38 9.17 -21.84 29.33
N PHE A 39 8.13 -21.22 28.78
CA PHE A 39 6.91 -20.97 29.55
C PHE A 39 6.06 -22.24 29.65
N GLU A 40 5.77 -22.67 30.88
CA GLU A 40 4.94 -23.85 31.16
C GLU A 40 3.55 -23.73 30.52
N VAL A 41 2.95 -22.53 30.57
CA VAL A 41 1.63 -22.25 29.96
C VAL A 41 1.60 -22.50 28.44
N LEU A 42 2.75 -22.44 27.76
CA LEU A 42 2.86 -22.73 26.32
C LEU A 42 3.22 -24.18 26.01
N GLN A 43 3.44 -25.01 27.05
CA GLN A 43 3.63 -26.47 26.92
C GLN A 43 2.30 -27.22 27.04
N GLU A 44 1.28 -26.60 27.63
CA GLU A 44 -0.08 -27.16 27.68
C GLU A 44 -0.72 -27.17 26.29
N PRO A 45 -1.56 -28.16 25.94
CA PRO A 45 -2.20 -28.21 24.63
C PRO A 45 -3.04 -26.95 24.33
N LEU A 46 -2.71 -26.25 23.25
CA LEU A 46 -3.42 -25.07 22.77
C LEU A 46 -4.30 -25.44 21.58
N SER A 47 -5.61 -25.55 21.79
CA SER A 47 -6.56 -26.05 20.78
C SER A 47 -7.20 -24.97 19.91
N THR A 48 -7.19 -23.70 20.34
CA THR A 48 -7.80 -22.58 19.60
C THR A 48 -6.96 -21.32 19.67
N GLY A 49 -7.14 -20.40 18.72
CA GLY A 49 -6.52 -19.07 18.76
C GLY A 49 -6.77 -18.33 20.09
N PRO A 50 -8.02 -18.20 20.56
CA PRO A 50 -8.30 -17.60 21.86
C PRO A 50 -7.64 -18.30 23.06
N ALA A 51 -7.44 -19.62 23.01
CA ALA A 51 -6.70 -20.34 24.04
C ALA A 51 -5.22 -19.93 24.07
N VAL A 52 -4.61 -19.73 22.91
CA VAL A 52 -3.24 -19.17 22.80
C VAL A 52 -3.20 -17.77 23.40
N THR A 53 -4.12 -16.88 23.02
CA THR A 53 -4.15 -15.51 23.55
C THR A 53 -4.33 -15.48 25.05
N LYS A 54 -5.22 -16.32 25.60
CA LYS A 54 -5.38 -16.46 27.05
C LYS A 54 -4.07 -16.88 27.75
N ALA A 55 -3.28 -17.77 27.14
CA ALA A 55 -1.96 -18.13 27.63
C ALA A 55 -0.99 -16.93 27.59
N CYS A 56 -0.95 -16.18 26.47
CA CYS A 56 -0.13 -14.98 26.31
C CYS A 56 -0.44 -13.91 27.37
N LEU A 57 -1.73 -13.70 27.68
CA LEU A 57 -2.19 -12.69 28.63
C LEU A 57 -1.78 -12.96 30.09
N THR A 58 -1.31 -14.17 30.41
CA THR A 58 -0.72 -14.45 31.74
C THR A 58 0.56 -13.66 32.01
N CYS A 59 1.27 -13.25 30.95
CA CYS A 59 2.51 -12.49 31.02
C CYS A 59 2.39 -11.11 30.35
N HIS A 60 1.61 -11.00 29.27
CA HIS A 60 1.42 -9.77 28.48
C HIS A 60 0.11 -9.06 28.84
N THR A 61 -0.09 -8.74 30.12
CA THR A 61 -1.38 -8.32 30.71
C THR A 61 -2.00 -7.04 30.11
N GLU A 62 -1.19 -6.21 29.45
CA GLU A 62 -1.66 -4.96 28.83
C GLU A 62 -1.72 -5.01 27.31
N ALA A 63 -1.18 -6.06 26.67
CA ALA A 63 -1.03 -6.10 25.22
C ALA A 63 -2.37 -6.06 24.49
N ALA A 64 -3.36 -6.87 24.92
CA ALA A 64 -4.68 -6.84 24.32
C ALA A 64 -5.38 -5.48 24.51
N LYS A 65 -5.28 -4.89 25.70
CA LYS A 65 -5.86 -3.55 25.96
C LYS A 65 -5.24 -2.47 25.08
N GLN A 66 -3.93 -2.55 24.85
CA GLN A 66 -3.23 -1.68 23.92
C GLN A 66 -3.76 -1.86 22.50
N VAL A 67 -3.81 -3.09 21.99
CA VAL A 67 -4.38 -3.43 20.68
C VAL A 67 -5.82 -2.92 20.54
N HIS A 68 -6.63 -3.03 21.58
CA HIS A 68 -8.03 -2.59 21.58
C HIS A 68 -8.21 -1.10 21.29
N THR A 69 -7.20 -0.27 21.53
CA THR A 69 -7.27 1.18 21.25
C THR A 69 -6.94 1.53 19.79
N THR A 70 -6.43 0.56 19.02
CA THR A 70 -5.86 0.81 17.69
C THR A 70 -6.89 0.66 16.57
N ILE A 71 -6.58 1.26 15.42
CA ILE A 71 -7.35 1.04 14.19
C ILE A 71 -7.33 -0.43 13.73
N HIS A 72 -6.29 -1.20 14.05
CA HIS A 72 -6.21 -2.61 13.67
C HIS A 72 -7.30 -3.45 14.34
N TRP A 73 -7.62 -3.15 15.60
CA TRP A 73 -8.71 -3.81 16.34
C TRP A 73 -10.07 -3.20 16.01
N GLN A 74 -10.20 -1.88 16.13
CA GLN A 74 -11.51 -1.23 16.01
C GLN A 74 -12.02 -1.20 14.56
N TRP A 75 -11.11 -1.17 13.58
CA TRP A 75 -11.40 -0.83 12.18
C TRP A 75 -12.19 0.48 12.05
N GLN A 76 -11.98 1.40 13.00
CA GLN A 76 -12.59 2.72 13.07
C GLN A 76 -11.49 3.78 13.17
N PHE A 77 -11.72 4.92 12.52
CA PHE A 77 -10.82 6.06 12.54
C PHE A 77 -11.64 7.35 12.48
N THR A 78 -11.58 8.16 13.52
CA THR A 78 -12.23 9.49 13.49
C THR A 78 -11.27 10.49 12.86
N HIS A 79 -11.61 10.99 11.67
CA HIS A 79 -10.76 11.94 10.97
C HIS A 79 -10.66 13.24 11.78
N PRO A 80 -9.45 13.73 12.11
CA PRO A 80 -9.28 14.88 12.99
C PRO A 80 -9.85 16.17 12.40
N ASP A 81 -9.70 16.39 11.10
CA ASP A 81 -10.19 17.63 10.46
C ASP A 81 -11.66 17.55 10.03
N THR A 82 -12.05 16.52 9.27
CA THR A 82 -13.42 16.41 8.75
C THR A 82 -14.43 15.85 9.75
N LYS A 83 -13.95 15.27 10.85
CA LYS A 83 -14.77 14.55 11.85
C LYS A 83 -15.52 13.33 11.30
N GLN A 84 -15.27 12.92 10.06
CA GLN A 84 -15.84 11.70 9.50
C GLN A 84 -15.40 10.49 10.33
N LEU A 85 -16.35 9.62 10.65
CA LEU A 85 -16.06 8.31 11.22
C LEU A 85 -15.72 7.34 10.08
N LEU A 86 -14.42 7.17 9.83
CA LEU A 86 -13.85 6.33 8.79
C LEU A 86 -13.38 4.99 9.37
N GLY A 87 -12.53 4.27 8.65
CA GLY A 87 -12.09 2.91 8.98
C GLY A 87 -12.86 1.84 8.20
N LYS A 88 -12.29 0.63 8.10
CA LYS A 88 -12.86 -0.47 7.30
C LYS A 88 -14.29 -0.85 7.74
N LYS A 89 -14.67 -0.56 8.98
CA LYS A 89 -16.03 -0.75 9.50
C LYS A 89 -17.06 0.21 8.90
N ASN A 90 -16.64 1.40 8.48
CA ASN A 90 -17.56 2.49 8.12
C ASN A 90 -17.49 2.90 6.64
N VAL A 91 -16.39 2.61 5.94
CA VAL A 91 -16.21 3.05 4.55
C VAL A 91 -16.67 1.99 3.54
N ILE A 92 -17.30 2.46 2.46
CA ILE A 92 -17.57 1.67 1.26
C ILE A 92 -16.35 1.81 0.32
N ASN A 93 -15.97 0.75 -0.39
CA ASN A 93 -14.89 0.75 -1.37
C ASN A 93 -15.35 0.27 -2.76
N SER A 94 -14.55 0.53 -3.79
CA SER A 94 -14.78 0.04 -5.17
C SER A 94 -14.30 -1.40 -5.44
N PHE A 95 -14.09 -2.19 -4.37
CA PHE A 95 -13.72 -3.61 -4.46
C PHE A 95 -14.91 -4.47 -4.01
N CYS A 96 -14.81 -5.09 -2.82
CA CYS A 96 -15.88 -5.88 -2.23
C CYS A 96 -17.01 -5.05 -1.59
N GLY A 97 -16.99 -3.71 -1.71
CA GLY A 97 -17.99 -2.83 -1.13
C GLY A 97 -17.74 -2.56 0.35
N SER A 98 -18.44 -3.27 1.25
CA SER A 98 -18.43 -3.04 2.69
C SER A 98 -18.30 -4.34 3.49
N ILE A 99 -17.78 -4.26 4.71
CA ILE A 99 -17.77 -5.36 5.67
C ILE A 99 -19.19 -5.72 6.16
N VAL A 100 -20.12 -4.76 6.14
CA VAL A 100 -21.48 -4.95 6.62
C VAL A 100 -22.10 -6.20 5.98
N SER A 101 -22.63 -7.08 6.83
CA SER A 101 -23.13 -8.44 6.51
C SER A 101 -22.14 -9.43 5.87
N ASN A 102 -20.87 -9.07 5.68
CA ASN A 102 -19.83 -9.88 5.05
C ASN A 102 -18.66 -10.20 6.01
N TYR A 103 -18.91 -10.13 7.33
CA TYR A 103 -17.86 -10.12 8.35
C TYR A 103 -16.93 -11.31 8.25
N ALA A 104 -17.45 -12.55 8.30
CA ALA A 104 -16.61 -13.76 8.36
C ALA A 104 -15.55 -13.85 7.24
N HIS A 105 -15.91 -13.43 6.02
CA HIS A 105 -14.97 -13.35 4.89
C HIS A 105 -13.97 -12.20 5.09
N CYS A 106 -14.46 -11.02 5.46
CA CYS A 106 -13.65 -9.81 5.56
C CYS A 106 -12.67 -9.82 6.74
N THR A 107 -13.06 -10.45 7.85
CA THR A 107 -12.35 -10.50 9.14
C THR A 107 -11.31 -11.61 9.21
N SER A 108 -11.15 -12.40 8.15
CA SER A 108 -9.91 -13.16 7.90
C SER A 108 -8.66 -12.27 7.95
N CYS A 109 -8.81 -10.98 7.61
CA CYS A 109 -7.75 -9.95 7.73
C CYS A 109 -7.86 -9.07 8.99
N HIS A 110 -8.72 -9.39 9.96
CA HIS A 110 -8.80 -8.68 11.24
C HIS A 110 -7.80 -9.28 12.24
N VAL A 111 -7.26 -8.46 13.15
CA VAL A 111 -6.31 -8.92 14.18
C VAL A 111 -7.01 -9.58 15.37
N GLY A 112 -8.14 -10.24 15.12
CA GLY A 112 -8.95 -10.90 16.13
C GLY A 112 -9.62 -12.18 15.63
N TYR A 113 -10.35 -12.81 16.53
CA TYR A 113 -10.99 -14.09 16.39
C TYR A 113 -12.50 -13.99 16.63
N GLY A 114 -13.32 -14.50 15.71
CA GLY A 114 -14.76 -14.67 15.90
C GLY A 114 -15.58 -13.42 15.61
N TRP A 115 -15.07 -12.46 14.83
CA TRP A 115 -15.87 -11.33 14.36
C TRP A 115 -16.75 -11.75 13.17
N GLU A 116 -17.90 -12.32 13.50
CA GLU A 116 -18.88 -12.89 12.56
C GLU A 116 -20.04 -11.95 12.21
N ASP A 117 -20.36 -11.00 13.09
CA ASP A 117 -21.44 -10.04 12.92
C ASP A 117 -21.24 -8.76 13.76
N ASP A 118 -22.28 -7.95 13.90
CA ASP A 118 -22.27 -6.70 14.68
C ASP A 118 -22.29 -6.92 16.20
N SER A 119 -22.54 -8.15 16.67
CA SER A 119 -22.55 -8.51 18.09
C SER A 119 -21.16 -8.82 18.67
N PHE A 120 -20.11 -8.73 17.84
CA PHE A 120 -18.73 -8.99 18.27
C PHE A 120 -18.33 -8.13 19.47
N ASP A 121 -17.85 -8.79 20.52
CA ASP A 121 -17.43 -8.16 21.76
C ASP A 121 -15.98 -7.66 21.66
N PHE A 122 -15.83 -6.39 21.29
CA PHE A 122 -14.54 -5.69 21.21
C PHE A 122 -13.83 -5.51 22.56
N THR A 123 -14.42 -5.95 23.67
CA THR A 123 -13.79 -5.89 25.01
C THR A 123 -13.11 -7.18 25.43
N LYS A 124 -13.38 -8.31 24.74
CA LYS A 124 -12.76 -9.61 25.05
C LYS A 124 -11.30 -9.67 24.64
N GLU A 125 -10.42 -9.60 25.64
CA GLU A 125 -8.97 -9.63 25.43
C GLU A 125 -8.50 -10.94 24.79
N GLU A 126 -9.13 -12.08 25.11
CA GLU A 126 -8.79 -13.38 24.54
C GLU A 126 -9.09 -13.48 23.03
N ASN A 127 -9.90 -12.56 22.48
CA ASN A 127 -10.21 -12.54 21.05
C ASN A 127 -9.15 -11.82 20.22
N VAL A 128 -8.11 -11.23 20.82
CA VAL A 128 -6.98 -10.63 20.07
C VAL A 128 -6.13 -11.74 19.46
N ASP A 129 -5.86 -11.66 18.16
CA ASP A 129 -4.93 -12.56 17.46
C ASP A 129 -3.51 -12.05 17.63
N CYS A 130 -2.78 -12.63 18.59
CA CYS A 130 -1.37 -12.29 18.81
C CYS A 130 -0.46 -12.90 17.74
N LEU A 131 -0.88 -14.00 17.11
CA LEU A 131 -0.02 -14.82 16.26
C LEU A 131 0.12 -14.24 14.85
N ILE A 132 -0.94 -13.61 14.32
CA ILE A 132 -0.93 -13.06 12.95
C ILE A 132 0.22 -12.07 12.69
N CYS A 133 0.61 -11.32 13.72
CA CYS A 133 1.71 -10.37 13.66
C CYS A 133 3.05 -10.95 14.13
N HIS A 134 3.03 -11.89 15.07
CA HIS A 134 4.23 -12.33 15.79
C HIS A 134 4.72 -13.73 15.40
N ASP A 135 4.04 -14.43 14.49
CA ASP A 135 4.53 -15.70 13.96
C ASP A 135 5.89 -15.54 13.26
N THR A 136 6.84 -16.42 13.60
CA THR A 136 8.13 -16.52 12.89
C THR A 136 8.35 -17.90 12.26
N THR A 137 7.42 -18.84 12.43
CA THR A 137 7.50 -20.17 11.83
C THR A 137 7.07 -20.15 10.37
N GLY A 138 6.23 -19.18 10.00
CA GLY A 138 5.65 -19.06 8.67
C GLY A 138 4.57 -20.09 8.37
N THR A 139 4.05 -20.77 9.40
CA THR A 139 3.01 -21.80 9.29
C THR A 139 1.65 -21.33 9.78
N TYR A 140 1.56 -20.15 10.40
CA TYR A 140 0.28 -19.61 10.86
C TYR A 140 -0.41 -18.83 9.74
N GLU A 141 -1.63 -19.23 9.43
CA GLU A 141 -2.49 -18.53 8.47
C GLU A 141 -3.95 -18.55 8.95
N LYS A 142 -4.66 -17.44 8.73
CA LYS A 142 -6.09 -17.33 9.04
C LYS A 142 -6.89 -17.90 7.87
N PHE A 143 -7.96 -18.61 8.16
CA PHE A 143 -8.81 -19.16 7.12
C PHE A 143 -9.68 -18.06 6.48
N PRO A 144 -9.85 -18.05 5.15
CA PRO A 144 -10.54 -16.96 4.46
C PRO A 144 -11.98 -16.67 4.90
N ASP A 145 -12.74 -17.68 5.33
CA ASP A 145 -14.19 -17.57 5.65
C ASP A 145 -14.54 -18.04 7.07
N ASP A 146 -13.64 -17.90 8.03
CA ASP A 146 -13.83 -18.38 9.43
C ASP A 146 -13.65 -17.27 10.46
N ALA A 147 -14.06 -16.05 10.11
CA ALA A 147 -14.12 -14.91 11.01
C ALA A 147 -12.81 -14.61 11.78
N GLY A 148 -11.70 -14.80 11.09
CA GLY A 148 -10.36 -14.57 11.64
C GLY A 148 -9.74 -15.77 12.37
N HIS A 149 -10.40 -16.92 12.44
CA HIS A 149 -9.75 -18.12 12.96
C HIS A 149 -8.81 -18.75 11.93
N PRO A 150 -7.67 -19.36 12.35
CA PRO A 150 -7.00 -20.35 11.54
C PRO A 150 -7.87 -21.60 11.43
N THR A 151 -7.51 -22.54 10.56
CA THR A 151 -8.15 -23.85 10.61
C THR A 151 -7.63 -24.66 11.81
N TYR A 152 -8.51 -25.36 12.54
CA TYR A 152 -8.10 -26.23 13.67
C TYR A 152 -7.99 -27.71 13.30
N GLU A 153 -8.43 -28.04 12.10
CA GLU A 153 -8.26 -29.33 11.45
C GLU A 153 -7.89 -29.11 9.98
N ASP A 154 -7.24 -30.08 9.36
CA ASP A 154 -6.94 -30.00 7.94
C ASP A 154 -8.25 -29.95 7.14
N LYS A 155 -8.45 -28.88 6.35
CA LYS A 155 -9.67 -28.72 5.54
C LYS A 155 -9.36 -28.15 4.15
N SER A 156 -10.10 -28.62 3.15
CA SER A 156 -9.97 -28.10 1.78
C SER A 156 -10.92 -26.92 1.55
N TYR A 157 -10.42 -25.88 0.89
CA TYR A 157 -11.19 -24.71 0.49
C TYR A 157 -10.78 -24.27 -0.91
N SER A 158 -11.75 -24.15 -1.81
CA SER A 158 -11.52 -23.79 -3.22
C SER A 158 -10.43 -24.63 -3.91
N GLY A 159 -10.34 -25.93 -3.57
CA GLY A 159 -9.35 -26.86 -4.12
C GLY A 159 -7.96 -26.81 -3.47
N ILE A 160 -7.74 -25.91 -2.50
CA ILE A 160 -6.50 -25.77 -1.74
C ILE A 160 -6.67 -26.44 -0.37
N LEU A 161 -5.68 -27.23 0.06
CA LEU A 161 -5.65 -27.83 1.39
C LEU A 161 -5.06 -26.83 2.39
N PHE A 162 -5.86 -26.40 3.36
CA PHE A 162 -5.42 -25.62 4.51
C PHE A 162 -5.09 -26.58 5.64
N LYS A 163 -3.85 -26.54 6.14
CA LYS A 163 -3.41 -27.38 7.25
C LYS A 163 -3.64 -26.70 8.58
N ALA A 164 -4.04 -27.46 9.59
CA ALA A 164 -4.09 -26.94 10.94
C ALA A 164 -2.66 -26.57 11.41
N PRO A 165 -2.41 -25.33 11.85
CA PRO A 165 -1.13 -24.98 12.41
C PRO A 165 -0.97 -25.66 13.78
N ASP A 166 0.25 -26.10 14.08
CA ASP A 166 0.62 -26.48 15.44
C ASP A 166 0.70 -25.20 16.29
N LEU A 167 -0.39 -24.88 16.98
CA LEU A 167 -0.51 -23.64 17.77
C LEU A 167 0.50 -23.58 18.92
N ASN A 168 0.88 -24.71 19.51
CA ASN A 168 1.95 -24.77 20.50
C ASN A 168 3.29 -24.38 19.86
N TYR A 169 3.62 -24.98 18.72
CA TYR A 169 4.85 -24.67 18.00
C TYR A 169 4.91 -23.18 17.58
N VAL A 170 3.82 -22.64 17.03
CA VAL A 170 3.75 -21.22 16.65
C VAL A 170 3.93 -20.33 17.87
N ALA A 171 3.16 -20.54 18.94
CA ALA A 171 3.21 -19.73 20.16
C ALA A 171 4.60 -19.75 20.82
N GLN A 172 5.29 -20.89 20.79
CA GLN A 172 6.63 -21.05 21.33
C GLN A 172 7.74 -20.38 20.49
N ASN A 173 7.46 -20.04 19.24
CA ASN A 173 8.39 -19.39 18.31
C ASN A 173 7.93 -18.00 17.91
N VAL A 174 7.07 -17.34 18.70
CA VAL A 174 6.71 -15.94 18.44
C VAL A 174 7.93 -15.02 18.56
N GLY A 175 7.92 -13.94 17.77
CA GLY A 175 9.03 -12.99 17.70
C GLY A 175 8.62 -11.62 17.17
N LYS A 176 9.59 -10.88 16.63
CA LYS A 176 9.33 -9.59 15.99
C LYS A 176 8.54 -9.78 14.70
N THR A 177 7.74 -8.77 14.35
CA THR A 177 7.02 -8.72 13.07
C THR A 177 8.00 -8.78 11.89
N SER A 178 7.51 -9.31 10.77
CA SER A 178 8.20 -9.38 9.48
C SER A 178 7.33 -8.78 8.37
N ARG A 179 7.89 -8.62 7.17
CA ARG A 179 7.08 -8.23 5.99
C ARG A 179 6.00 -9.27 5.70
N LYS A 180 6.30 -10.56 5.89
CA LYS A 180 5.33 -11.66 5.72
C LYS A 180 4.14 -11.55 6.68
N THR A 181 4.35 -11.27 7.96
CA THR A 181 3.26 -11.18 8.95
C THR A 181 2.36 -9.97 8.70
N CYS A 182 2.92 -8.81 8.32
CA CYS A 182 2.13 -7.66 7.89
C CYS A 182 1.41 -7.97 6.55
N GLY A 183 2.14 -8.60 5.63
CA GLY A 183 1.72 -8.97 4.29
C GLY A 183 0.56 -9.96 4.25
N ALA A 184 0.42 -10.81 5.26
CA ALA A 184 -0.70 -11.75 5.40
C ALA A 184 -2.08 -11.08 5.23
N CYS A 185 -2.18 -9.78 5.54
CA CYS A 185 -3.37 -8.99 5.27
C CYS A 185 -3.12 -7.86 4.25
N HIS A 186 -1.96 -7.21 4.29
CA HIS A 186 -1.71 -6.00 3.49
C HIS A 186 -1.41 -6.30 2.00
N PHE A 187 -0.87 -7.47 1.68
CA PHE A 187 -0.59 -7.89 0.30
C PHE A 187 -1.85 -8.46 -0.40
N PHE A 188 -2.74 -9.10 0.37
CA PHE A 188 -3.90 -9.82 -0.16
C PHE A 188 -5.24 -9.06 -0.06
N GLY A 189 -5.18 -7.76 0.25
CA GLY A 189 -6.38 -6.95 0.39
C GLY A 189 -7.19 -6.86 -0.91
N GLY A 190 -8.52 -6.89 -0.83
CA GLY A 190 -9.40 -6.80 -2.01
C GLY A 190 -9.68 -8.14 -2.69
N GLY A 191 -9.30 -9.25 -2.06
CA GLY A 191 -9.66 -10.62 -2.49
C GLY A 191 -8.53 -11.38 -3.17
N GLY A 192 -7.28 -10.91 -3.10
CA GLY A 192 -6.13 -11.57 -3.71
C GLY A 192 -4.86 -10.73 -3.60
N ASP A 193 -3.74 -11.33 -4.00
CA ASP A 193 -2.41 -10.70 -3.99
C ASP A 193 -2.32 -9.50 -4.93
N GLY A 194 -1.71 -8.40 -4.48
CA GLY A 194 -1.50 -7.17 -5.25
C GLY A 194 -2.78 -6.43 -5.70
N VAL A 195 -3.97 -6.94 -5.38
CA VAL A 195 -5.24 -6.45 -5.94
C VAL A 195 -5.52 -4.99 -5.64
N LYS A 196 -5.24 -4.56 -4.39
CA LYS A 196 -5.84 -3.35 -3.83
C LYS A 196 -4.94 -2.14 -3.81
N HIS A 197 -3.76 -2.21 -3.20
CA HIS A 197 -2.87 -1.05 -3.10
C HIS A 197 -2.05 -0.85 -4.38
N GLY A 198 -1.59 -1.96 -5.00
CA GLY A 198 -0.75 -1.94 -6.20
C GLY A 198 0.73 -1.62 -5.90
N ASP A 199 1.08 -1.06 -4.75
CA ASP A 199 2.46 -0.95 -4.25
C ASP A 199 2.74 -1.87 -3.05
N LEU A 200 1.82 -2.80 -2.75
CA LEU A 200 1.96 -3.78 -1.68
C LEU A 200 1.41 -5.13 -2.12
N ASP A 201 2.29 -6.11 -2.27
CA ASP A 201 2.01 -7.48 -2.69
C ASP A 201 3.09 -8.46 -2.19
N SER A 202 2.90 -9.76 -2.43
CA SER A 202 3.75 -10.82 -1.89
C SER A 202 5.22 -10.77 -2.33
N SER A 203 5.55 -10.15 -3.46
CA SER A 203 6.93 -9.95 -3.92
C SER A 203 7.77 -9.13 -2.92
N LEU A 204 7.12 -8.31 -2.09
CA LEU A 204 7.77 -7.55 -1.02
C LEU A 204 8.10 -8.37 0.23
N THR A 205 7.88 -9.69 0.21
CA THR A 205 8.35 -10.56 1.30
C THR A 205 9.87 -10.60 1.33
N GLU A 206 10.50 -10.81 0.18
CA GLU A 206 11.96 -10.85 -0.02
C GLU A 206 12.30 -10.14 -1.35
N PRO A 207 12.06 -8.83 -1.46
CA PRO A 207 12.26 -8.10 -2.71
C PRO A 207 13.75 -7.89 -2.97
N ASP A 208 14.11 -7.71 -4.23
CA ASP A 208 15.39 -7.13 -4.58
C ASP A 208 15.36 -5.58 -4.49
N LYS A 209 16.53 -4.98 -4.75
CA LYS A 209 16.70 -3.53 -4.74
C LYS A 209 15.90 -2.79 -5.81
N ASP A 210 15.69 -3.41 -6.96
CA ASP A 210 15.01 -2.77 -8.09
C ASP A 210 13.51 -2.60 -7.77
N LEU A 211 12.94 -3.55 -7.03
CA LEU A 211 11.57 -3.50 -6.55
C LEU A 211 11.37 -2.50 -5.39
N ASP A 212 12.14 -2.59 -4.31
CA ASP A 212 12.11 -1.60 -3.23
C ASP A 212 13.46 -1.46 -2.51
N VAL A 213 14.08 -0.28 -2.61
CA VAL A 213 15.42 -0.03 -2.04
C VAL A 213 15.50 -0.09 -0.51
N HIS A 214 14.38 0.08 0.20
CA HIS A 214 14.34 0.02 1.66
C HIS A 214 14.12 -1.41 2.15
N MET A 215 13.29 -2.16 1.44
CA MET A 215 12.92 -3.54 1.79
C MET A 215 13.81 -4.60 1.15
N ASP A 216 14.69 -4.22 0.22
CA ASP A 216 15.72 -5.06 -0.42
C ASP A 216 16.33 -6.08 0.55
N ALA A 217 16.07 -7.37 0.30
CA ALA A 217 16.43 -8.47 1.18
C ALA A 217 17.95 -8.60 1.39
N ASP A 218 18.74 -8.26 0.36
CA ASP A 218 20.20 -8.26 0.39
C ASP A 218 20.81 -6.91 0.83
N GLY A 219 19.96 -5.88 0.97
CA GLY A 219 20.34 -4.51 1.30
C GLY A 219 19.96 -4.10 2.72
N LEU A 220 19.17 -3.03 2.83
CA LEU A 220 18.71 -2.51 4.13
C LEU A 220 17.75 -3.47 4.83
N ASN A 221 17.01 -4.29 4.06
CA ASN A 221 16.12 -5.34 4.50
C ASN A 221 15.14 -4.87 5.60
N PHE A 222 14.57 -3.67 5.45
CA PHE A 222 13.63 -3.13 6.42
C PHE A 222 12.38 -3.97 6.50
N ASN A 223 11.92 -4.29 7.72
CA ASN A 223 10.54 -4.69 7.93
C ASN A 223 9.64 -3.45 8.03
N CYS A 224 8.32 -3.65 7.95
CA CYS A 224 7.36 -2.54 7.96
C CYS A 224 7.49 -1.66 9.22
N ALA A 225 7.78 -2.27 10.38
CA ALA A 225 7.87 -1.58 11.66
C ALA A 225 9.10 -0.67 11.81
N VAL A 226 10.05 -0.71 10.87
CA VAL A 226 11.18 0.25 10.83
C VAL A 226 10.70 1.67 10.51
N CYS A 227 9.75 1.79 9.57
CA CYS A 227 9.13 3.07 9.19
C CYS A 227 7.82 3.28 9.95
N HIS A 228 6.96 2.26 9.98
CA HIS A 228 5.72 2.24 10.75
C HIS A 228 6.00 1.91 12.20
N THR A 229 6.73 2.80 12.89
CA THR A 229 7.06 2.58 14.29
C THR A 229 5.81 2.40 15.13
N THR A 230 5.94 1.58 16.16
CA THR A 230 4.83 1.21 17.02
C THR A 230 5.17 1.59 18.45
N ASP A 231 4.22 2.22 19.13
CA ASP A 231 4.25 2.44 20.58
C ASP A 231 2.91 2.00 21.15
N ASN A 232 2.90 1.20 22.22
CA ASN A 232 1.69 0.59 22.78
C ASN A 232 0.80 -0.10 21.71
N HIS A 233 1.40 -0.91 20.85
CA HIS A 233 0.75 -1.58 19.70
C HIS A 233 0.08 -0.65 18.67
N ASP A 234 0.17 0.67 18.83
CA ASP A 234 -0.34 1.65 17.87
C ASP A 234 0.66 1.87 16.74
N VAL A 235 0.44 1.16 15.63
CA VAL A 235 1.25 1.22 14.42
C VAL A 235 0.98 2.54 13.70
N GLN A 236 2.02 3.36 13.56
CA GLN A 236 1.90 4.69 12.97
C GLN A 236 1.78 4.66 11.44
N GLY A 237 1.27 5.76 10.88
CA GLY A 237 0.97 5.91 9.46
C GLY A 237 -0.51 5.66 9.16
N SER A 238 -1.09 6.47 8.28
CA SER A 238 -2.51 6.38 7.95
C SER A 238 -2.76 6.74 6.49
N ARG A 239 -3.64 5.97 5.84
CA ARG A 239 -4.18 6.30 4.52
C ARG A 239 -5.34 7.30 4.58
N TYR A 240 -5.90 7.53 5.76
CA TYR A 240 -7.04 8.45 5.97
C TYR A 240 -6.56 9.87 6.27
N ASN A 241 -5.46 9.99 7.00
CA ASN A 241 -4.82 11.25 7.35
C ASN A 241 -3.30 11.07 7.25
N LEU A 242 -2.76 11.33 6.06
CA LEU A 242 -1.36 11.14 5.72
C LEU A 242 -0.60 12.46 5.85
N VAL A 243 0.66 12.42 6.28
CA VAL A 243 1.52 13.61 6.29
C VAL A 243 2.02 13.89 4.87
N ALA A 244 1.26 14.67 4.10
CA ALA A 244 1.59 14.94 2.70
C ALA A 244 2.85 15.80 2.51
N LYS A 245 3.16 16.61 3.52
CA LYS A 245 4.35 17.45 3.60
C LYS A 245 4.86 17.48 5.02
N ASP A 246 5.88 16.67 5.26
CA ASP A 246 6.62 16.71 6.51
C ASP A 246 7.61 17.87 6.46
N THR A 247 7.64 18.69 7.51
CA THR A 247 8.59 19.80 7.68
C THR A 247 9.35 19.73 9.01
N HIS A 248 9.06 18.70 9.80
CA HIS A 248 9.69 18.47 11.09
C HIS A 248 11.16 18.06 10.91
N GLY A 249 11.43 17.21 9.91
CA GLY A 249 12.78 16.83 9.51
C GLY A 249 13.12 15.41 9.96
N ILE A 250 14.37 15.17 10.36
CA ILE A 250 14.84 13.82 10.71
C ILE A 250 14.35 13.42 12.11
N ASP A 251 13.60 12.33 12.17
CA ASP A 251 12.98 11.80 13.38
C ASP A 251 13.94 10.93 14.20
N ILE A 252 13.94 11.16 15.52
CA ILE A 252 14.63 10.28 16.47
C ILE A 252 13.60 9.31 17.09
N PRO A 253 13.73 7.98 16.88
CA PRO A 253 12.74 7.04 17.34
C PRO A 253 12.58 7.09 18.88
N GLY A 254 11.33 7.10 19.33
CA GLY A 254 10.97 7.16 20.77
C GLY A 254 11.13 8.54 21.43
N ARG A 255 11.47 9.59 20.67
CA ARG A 255 11.62 10.96 21.19
C ARG A 255 10.84 12.02 20.42
N ASP A 256 10.14 11.63 19.36
CA ASP A 256 9.56 12.56 18.39
C ASP A 256 8.05 12.42 18.21
N ASP A 257 7.49 13.25 17.33
CA ASP A 257 6.05 13.42 17.06
C ASP A 257 5.34 12.20 16.43
N LYS A 258 6.07 11.09 16.26
CA LYS A 258 5.60 9.80 15.73
C LYS A 258 5.26 9.84 14.22
N SER A 259 5.77 10.82 13.48
CA SER A 259 5.57 10.97 12.02
C SER A 259 6.54 10.18 11.14
N ARG A 260 7.44 9.38 11.72
CA ARG A 260 8.51 8.57 11.08
C ARG A 260 8.21 7.87 9.74
N ALA A 261 6.95 7.62 9.40
CA ALA A 261 6.54 7.02 8.13
C ALA A 261 6.57 7.99 6.93
N THR A 262 7.44 9.01 6.96
CA THR A 262 7.69 9.96 5.86
C THR A 262 9.13 9.78 5.34
N CYS A 263 9.41 10.30 4.15
CA CYS A 263 10.76 10.25 3.59
C CYS A 263 11.71 11.18 4.37
N GLU A 264 11.20 12.36 4.71
CA GLU A 264 11.90 13.43 5.41
C GLU A 264 12.40 13.01 6.79
N SER A 265 11.65 12.14 7.48
CA SER A 265 12.02 11.53 8.76
C SER A 265 13.37 10.82 8.76
N CYS A 266 13.88 10.38 7.60
CA CYS A 266 15.21 9.78 7.48
C CYS A 266 16.16 10.58 6.59
N HIS A 267 15.62 11.24 5.55
CA HIS A 267 16.40 11.89 4.50
C HIS A 267 16.48 13.41 4.62
N GLY A 268 15.65 14.02 5.48
CA GLY A 268 15.47 15.45 5.60
C GLY A 268 14.85 16.11 4.35
N MET A 269 14.77 17.44 4.37
CA MET A 269 14.11 18.22 3.32
C MET A 269 14.95 18.44 2.06
N LYS A 270 16.28 18.24 2.14
CA LYS A 270 17.21 18.54 1.05
C LYS A 270 18.18 17.39 0.82
N PRO A 271 17.68 16.20 0.42
CA PRO A 271 18.49 15.00 0.35
C PRO A 271 19.44 14.96 -0.86
N HIS A 272 19.25 15.83 -1.85
CA HIS A 272 20.06 15.83 -3.06
C HIS A 272 21.36 16.60 -2.86
N THR A 273 22.43 16.14 -3.52
CA THR A 273 23.72 16.84 -3.50
C THR A 273 23.54 18.26 -4.02
N ARG A 274 23.97 19.26 -3.24
CA ARG A 274 23.81 20.66 -3.60
C ARG A 274 24.60 20.99 -4.87
N THR A 275 23.92 21.62 -5.81
CA THR A 275 24.52 22.15 -7.04
C THR A 275 24.39 23.67 -7.07
N ILE A 276 25.01 24.33 -8.06
CA ILE A 276 24.94 25.79 -8.22
C ILE A 276 23.49 26.29 -8.30
N ASN A 277 22.58 25.49 -8.87
CA ASN A 277 21.17 25.87 -9.07
C ASN A 277 20.20 25.14 -8.12
N ASP A 278 20.67 24.17 -7.32
CA ASP A 278 19.97 23.40 -6.26
C ASP A 278 18.52 22.96 -6.57
N LYS A 279 18.16 22.84 -7.86
CA LYS A 279 16.76 22.80 -8.30
C LYS A 279 16.01 21.59 -7.78
N ILE A 280 16.63 20.41 -7.71
CA ILE A 280 15.93 19.20 -7.24
C ILE A 280 15.53 19.34 -5.77
N ASN A 281 16.38 19.95 -4.94
CA ASN A 281 16.00 20.26 -3.56
C ASN A 281 14.85 21.29 -3.49
N ASP A 282 14.82 22.30 -4.37
CA ASP A 282 13.68 23.24 -4.45
C ASP A 282 12.36 22.54 -4.82
N HIS A 283 12.39 21.44 -5.60
CA HIS A 283 11.17 20.72 -5.97
C HIS A 283 10.47 20.10 -4.76
N THR A 284 11.22 19.73 -3.71
CA THR A 284 10.65 19.16 -2.48
C THR A 284 9.67 20.12 -1.79
N ASP A 285 9.64 21.41 -2.13
CA ASP A 285 8.64 22.34 -1.60
C ASP A 285 7.22 22.01 -2.10
N ARG A 286 7.11 21.40 -3.28
CA ARG A 286 5.88 21.24 -4.07
C ARG A 286 5.65 19.85 -4.66
N VAL A 287 6.66 19.00 -4.73
CA VAL A 287 6.61 17.64 -5.27
C VAL A 287 6.98 16.67 -4.14
N ALA A 288 6.14 15.66 -3.91
CA ALA A 288 6.43 14.64 -2.91
C ALA A 288 7.58 13.75 -3.37
N CYS A 289 8.38 13.23 -2.44
CA CYS A 289 9.48 12.31 -2.74
C CYS A 289 8.98 11.10 -3.55
N GLN A 290 7.81 10.56 -3.15
CA GLN A 290 7.12 9.46 -3.79
C GLN A 290 6.85 9.72 -5.27
N THR A 291 6.51 10.96 -5.67
CA THR A 291 6.22 11.29 -7.07
C THR A 291 7.42 11.04 -7.98
N CYS A 292 8.64 11.35 -7.52
CA CYS A 292 9.85 11.13 -8.32
C CYS A 292 10.39 9.70 -8.16
N HIS A 293 10.22 9.09 -6.99
CA HIS A 293 10.86 7.83 -6.62
C HIS A 293 9.98 6.58 -6.76
N ILE A 294 8.70 6.74 -7.15
CA ILE A 294 7.81 5.64 -7.55
C ILE A 294 7.43 5.87 -9.03
N PRO A 295 8.31 5.55 -9.98
CA PRO A 295 8.06 5.81 -11.40
C PRO A 295 6.93 4.95 -11.97
N ALA A 296 6.73 3.75 -11.41
CA ALA A 296 5.65 2.82 -11.70
C ALA A 296 5.27 2.02 -10.43
N TYR A 297 4.05 1.49 -10.41
CA TYR A 297 3.52 0.58 -9.38
C TYR A 297 3.01 -0.72 -10.02
N ALA A 298 2.65 -1.71 -9.20
CA ALA A 298 2.39 -3.08 -9.61
C ALA A 298 3.59 -3.66 -10.37
N ARG A 299 4.76 -3.48 -9.75
CA ARG A 299 6.05 -4.00 -10.21
C ARG A 299 6.30 -5.37 -9.59
N GLY A 300 7.32 -6.09 -10.06
CA GLY A 300 7.68 -7.39 -9.48
C GLY A 300 6.80 -8.55 -9.95
N GLU A 301 6.26 -8.47 -11.18
CA GLU A 301 5.45 -9.51 -11.83
C GLU A 301 4.12 -9.83 -11.10
N VAL A 302 3.65 -8.91 -10.23
CA VAL A 302 2.35 -9.01 -9.58
C VAL A 302 1.42 -7.92 -10.07
N MET A 303 0.44 -8.33 -10.88
CA MET A 303 -0.57 -7.43 -11.43
C MET A 303 -1.50 -6.90 -10.34
N THR A 304 -2.02 -5.69 -10.56
CA THR A 304 -3.06 -5.10 -9.73
C THR A 304 -4.37 -4.96 -10.50
N LYS A 305 -5.49 -5.04 -9.79
CA LYS A 305 -6.79 -4.71 -10.36
C LYS A 305 -6.90 -3.20 -10.54
N THR A 306 -7.30 -2.77 -11.73
CA THR A 306 -7.51 -1.36 -12.12
C THR A 306 -8.99 -1.04 -12.32
N SER A 307 -9.81 -2.04 -12.64
CA SER A 307 -11.26 -1.91 -12.80
C SER A 307 -12.02 -3.11 -12.24
N TRP A 308 -13.22 -2.86 -11.70
CA TRP A 308 -14.17 -3.89 -11.28
C TRP A 308 -15.61 -3.49 -11.62
N ASP A 309 -16.23 -4.21 -12.56
CA ASP A 309 -17.64 -4.04 -12.95
C ASP A 309 -18.55 -5.12 -12.33
N TRP A 310 -19.22 -4.78 -11.24
CA TRP A 310 -20.22 -5.65 -10.59
C TRP A 310 -21.54 -5.75 -11.37
N SER A 311 -21.83 -4.85 -12.31
CA SER A 311 -23.05 -4.93 -13.13
C SER A 311 -23.05 -6.12 -14.09
N LYS A 312 -21.87 -6.72 -14.30
CA LYS A 312 -21.65 -7.93 -15.10
C LYS A 312 -21.72 -9.21 -14.29
N ALA A 313 -21.92 -9.12 -12.98
CA ALA A 313 -21.94 -10.28 -12.11
C ALA A 313 -23.12 -11.22 -12.44
N SER A 314 -22.83 -12.51 -12.52
CA SER A 314 -23.76 -13.56 -12.92
C SER A 314 -23.27 -14.93 -12.48
N SER A 315 -24.05 -15.99 -12.64
CA SER A 315 -23.61 -17.34 -12.29
C SER A 315 -22.33 -17.82 -13.00
N ASN A 316 -22.05 -17.30 -14.20
CA ASN A 316 -20.83 -17.62 -14.95
C ASN A 316 -19.65 -16.71 -14.59
N SER A 317 -19.91 -15.50 -14.10
CA SER A 317 -18.90 -14.59 -13.57
C SER A 317 -19.39 -14.02 -12.24
N PRO A 318 -19.28 -14.78 -11.12
CA PRO A 318 -19.98 -14.44 -9.88
C PRO A 318 -19.61 -13.10 -9.27
N MET A 319 -18.43 -12.60 -9.59
CA MET A 319 -17.91 -11.34 -9.08
C MET A 319 -17.86 -10.24 -10.16
N GLY A 320 -18.45 -10.45 -11.33
CA GLY A 320 -18.44 -9.48 -12.43
C GLY A 320 -17.18 -9.53 -13.28
N GLU A 321 -16.83 -8.41 -13.91
CA GLU A 321 -15.66 -8.31 -14.80
C GLU A 321 -14.54 -7.50 -14.13
N PHE A 322 -13.30 -7.89 -14.39
CA PHE A 322 -12.10 -7.23 -13.86
C PHE A 322 -11.18 -6.80 -14.99
N GLU A 323 -10.49 -5.68 -14.80
CA GLU A 323 -9.30 -5.33 -15.57
C GLU A 323 -8.09 -5.35 -14.65
N TRP A 324 -6.98 -5.85 -15.18
CA TRP A 324 -5.71 -6.03 -14.47
C TRP A 324 -4.59 -5.47 -15.32
N ASP A 325 -3.59 -4.91 -14.67
CA ASP A 325 -2.40 -4.41 -15.35
C ASP A 325 -1.20 -4.43 -14.40
N GLU A 326 0.00 -4.27 -14.95
CA GLU A 326 1.30 -4.24 -14.25
C GLU A 326 2.16 -3.09 -14.78
N GLU A 327 3.21 -2.72 -14.04
CA GLU A 327 4.14 -1.63 -14.41
C GLU A 327 3.41 -0.31 -14.74
N LEU A 328 2.37 -0.01 -13.96
CA LEU A 328 1.45 1.09 -14.18
C LEU A 328 2.07 2.44 -13.80
N THR A 329 1.83 3.44 -14.63
CA THR A 329 2.15 4.84 -14.32
C THR A 329 1.15 5.40 -13.30
N PRO A 330 1.61 6.01 -12.17
CA PRO A 330 0.71 6.68 -11.24
C PRO A 330 -0.07 7.84 -11.85
N GLU A 331 -1.26 8.11 -11.32
CA GLU A 331 -1.91 9.41 -11.50
C GLU A 331 -1.36 10.42 -10.50
N TYR A 332 -1.18 11.67 -10.93
CA TYR A 332 -0.59 12.72 -10.10
C TYR A 332 -1.61 13.80 -9.76
N ALA A 333 -1.67 14.19 -8.48
CA ALA A 333 -2.58 15.21 -8.01
C ALA A 333 -2.00 16.02 -6.84
N TRP A 334 -2.46 17.26 -6.68
CA TRP A 334 -2.16 18.04 -5.48
C TRP A 334 -2.87 17.42 -4.27
N TYR A 335 -2.11 17.15 -3.22
CA TYR A 335 -2.60 16.50 -2.02
C TYR A 335 -2.08 17.18 -0.76
N SER A 336 -3.01 17.49 0.15
CA SER A 336 -2.76 18.17 1.43
C SER A 336 -2.71 17.23 2.63
N GLY A 337 -2.90 15.92 2.43
CA GLY A 337 -2.79 14.91 3.49
C GLY A 337 -4.11 14.32 3.97
N ASN A 338 -5.22 15.00 3.73
CA ASN A 338 -6.54 14.56 4.19
C ASN A 338 -7.30 13.81 3.10
N MET A 339 -7.72 12.59 3.42
CA MET A 339 -8.59 11.77 2.57
C MET A 339 -10.01 11.72 3.14
N GLN A 340 -10.97 12.18 2.37
CA GLN A 340 -12.39 12.13 2.68
C GLN A 340 -13.05 11.00 1.91
N PHE A 341 -14.12 10.44 2.45
CA PHE A 341 -14.86 9.35 1.82
C PHE A 341 -16.32 9.75 1.63
N THR A 342 -16.93 9.31 0.55
CA THR A 342 -18.39 9.37 0.40
C THR A 342 -18.99 8.30 1.30
N LEU A 343 -19.66 8.72 2.37
CA LEU A 343 -20.30 7.81 3.33
C LEU A 343 -21.70 7.38 2.86
N LEU A 344 -22.27 6.38 3.56
CA LEU A 344 -23.53 5.73 3.15
C LEU A 344 -24.73 6.70 3.09
N ASP A 345 -24.75 7.69 3.97
CA ASP A 345 -25.81 8.69 4.10
C ASP A 345 -25.65 9.89 3.14
N GLU A 346 -24.55 9.92 2.37
CA GLU A 346 -24.27 11.00 1.43
C GLU A 346 -24.94 10.77 0.08
N LYS A 347 -25.55 11.82 -0.46
CA LYS A 347 -26.13 11.80 -1.81
C LYS A 347 -25.05 11.90 -2.88
N ILE A 348 -25.17 11.05 -3.89
CA ILE A 348 -24.33 11.03 -5.08
C ILE A 348 -25.08 11.62 -6.29
N ASP A 349 -24.32 12.07 -7.28
CA ASP A 349 -24.83 12.39 -8.62
C ASP A 349 -24.43 11.24 -9.57
N PRO A 350 -25.32 10.26 -9.83
CA PRO A 350 -24.98 9.08 -10.63
C PRO A 350 -24.77 9.39 -12.12
N THR A 351 -25.04 10.63 -12.57
CA THR A 351 -24.78 11.07 -13.95
C THR A 351 -23.30 11.41 -14.21
N LYS A 352 -22.50 11.49 -13.14
CA LYS A 352 -21.07 11.79 -13.18
C LYS A 352 -20.27 10.66 -12.55
N PRO A 353 -18.95 10.59 -12.78
CA PRO A 353 -18.08 9.72 -12.00
C PRO A 353 -18.21 10.02 -10.50
N VAL A 354 -18.60 9.02 -9.71
CA VAL A 354 -18.76 9.12 -8.25
C VAL A 354 -17.43 8.81 -7.59
N LYS A 355 -16.93 9.74 -6.79
CA LYS A 355 -15.69 9.54 -6.03
C LYS A 355 -16.03 8.79 -4.74
N ILE A 356 -15.53 7.56 -4.58
CA ILE A 356 -15.66 6.82 -3.32
C ILE A 356 -14.85 7.49 -2.21
N ASN A 357 -13.68 8.01 -2.59
CA ASN A 357 -12.92 8.92 -1.77
C ASN A 357 -12.39 10.07 -2.61
N HIS A 358 -12.10 11.18 -1.94
CA HIS A 358 -11.52 12.35 -2.54
C HIS A 358 -10.65 13.09 -1.55
N PHE A 359 -9.77 13.92 -2.07
CA PHE A 359 -8.84 14.70 -1.29
C PHE A 359 -8.77 16.12 -1.81
N SER A 360 -8.28 17.02 -0.96
CA SER A 360 -8.02 18.42 -1.28
C SER A 360 -6.53 18.66 -1.50
N GLY A 361 -6.24 19.69 -2.27
CA GLY A 361 -4.90 20.20 -2.51
C GLY A 361 -4.91 21.09 -3.73
N SER A 362 -4.06 22.10 -3.75
CA SER A 362 -3.85 22.93 -4.94
C SER A 362 -2.46 23.53 -4.92
N TYR A 363 -2.02 24.09 -6.04
CA TYR A 363 -0.77 24.86 -6.09
C TYR A 363 -0.74 26.02 -5.08
N ALA A 364 -1.89 26.62 -4.78
CA ALA A 364 -1.97 27.73 -3.83
C ALA A 364 -1.87 27.27 -2.36
N ASP A 365 -2.13 25.99 -2.09
CA ASP A 365 -2.05 25.42 -0.74
C ASP A 365 -0.57 25.17 -0.37
N PRO A 366 -0.01 25.85 0.65
CA PRO A 366 1.39 25.70 1.04
C PRO A 366 1.71 24.34 1.67
N ASN A 367 0.69 23.62 2.14
CA ASN A 367 0.81 22.30 2.74
C ASN A 367 0.61 21.17 1.73
N ALA A 368 0.14 21.49 0.52
CA ALA A 368 -0.03 20.51 -0.53
C ALA A 368 1.25 20.29 -1.35
N ARG A 369 1.48 19.02 -1.71
CA ARG A 369 2.46 18.60 -2.71
C ARG A 369 1.77 17.79 -3.79
N ILE A 370 2.42 17.66 -4.95
CA ILE A 370 2.03 16.70 -5.97
C ILE A 370 2.39 15.31 -5.46
N TRP A 371 1.41 14.40 -5.41
CA TRP A 371 1.52 13.03 -4.92
C TRP A 371 1.11 12.01 -6.00
N PRO A 372 1.70 10.80 -6.00
CA PRO A 372 1.30 9.71 -6.90
C PRO A 372 0.17 8.87 -6.28
N PHE A 373 -0.78 8.46 -7.12
CA PHE A 373 -1.93 7.65 -6.75
C PHE A 373 -2.15 6.50 -7.73
N LYS A 374 -2.53 5.34 -7.19
CA LYS A 374 -3.32 4.36 -7.94
C LYS A 374 -4.77 4.82 -7.95
N VAL A 375 -5.44 4.70 -9.10
CA VAL A 375 -6.88 4.91 -9.21
C VAL A 375 -7.57 3.59 -9.54
N MET A 376 -8.49 3.19 -8.68
CA MET A 376 -9.38 2.05 -8.91
C MET A 376 -10.68 2.56 -9.52
N HIS A 377 -11.00 2.06 -10.71
CA HIS A 377 -12.29 2.26 -11.35
C HIS A 377 -13.26 1.17 -10.91
N GLY A 378 -14.53 1.50 -10.77
CA GLY A 378 -15.53 0.46 -10.51
C GLY A 378 -16.92 0.85 -10.96
N ARG A 379 -17.79 -0.16 -11.06
CA ARG A 379 -19.22 0.00 -11.30
C ARG A 379 -19.95 -0.86 -10.30
N GLN A 380 -20.61 -0.21 -9.34
CA GLN A 380 -21.18 -0.84 -8.15
C GLN A 380 -22.64 -0.38 -7.94
N PRO A 381 -23.45 -1.16 -7.22
CA PRO A 381 -24.85 -0.82 -7.02
C PRO A 381 -25.02 0.45 -6.17
N TYR A 382 -26.14 1.14 -6.40
CA TYR A 382 -26.61 2.29 -5.62
C TYR A 382 -28.14 2.33 -5.60
N ASP A 383 -28.72 3.07 -4.65
CA ASP A 383 -30.16 3.28 -4.55
C ASP A 383 -30.62 4.41 -5.49
N THR A 384 -31.48 4.10 -6.45
CA THR A 384 -31.86 5.03 -7.52
C THR A 384 -32.86 6.11 -7.09
N LYS A 385 -33.60 5.90 -6.00
CA LYS A 385 -34.53 6.92 -5.47
C LYS A 385 -33.82 7.83 -4.49
N ASN A 386 -33.02 7.25 -3.60
CA ASN A 386 -32.32 7.99 -2.57
C ASN A 386 -31.06 8.67 -3.11
N ASN A 387 -30.53 8.20 -4.25
CA ASN A 387 -29.24 8.59 -4.83
C ASN A 387 -28.11 8.45 -3.81
N THR A 388 -28.04 7.31 -3.13
CA THR A 388 -26.99 6.99 -2.16
C THR A 388 -26.29 5.70 -2.57
N LEU A 389 -25.03 5.54 -2.19
CA LEU A 389 -24.39 4.23 -2.27
C LEU A 389 -25.14 3.22 -1.38
N VAL A 390 -24.98 1.94 -1.67
CA VAL A 390 -25.55 0.86 -0.84
C VAL A 390 -24.46 -0.08 -0.37
N THR A 391 -24.73 -0.76 0.74
CA THR A 391 -23.98 -1.96 1.14
C THR A 391 -24.65 -3.20 0.56
N THR A 392 -23.91 -4.30 0.44
CA THR A 392 -24.36 -5.51 -0.25
C THR A 392 -23.92 -6.75 0.50
N HIS A 393 -24.83 -7.70 0.73
CA HIS A 393 -24.52 -9.00 1.31
C HIS A 393 -24.02 -9.93 0.20
N VAL A 394 -22.70 -10.03 0.05
CA VAL A 394 -22.03 -10.77 -1.03
C VAL A 394 -21.64 -12.16 -0.57
N PHE A 395 -20.99 -12.23 0.59
CA PHE A 395 -20.37 -13.43 1.13
C PHE A 395 -21.26 -14.01 2.22
N GLY A 396 -21.79 -15.21 1.98
CA GLY A 396 -22.70 -15.89 2.90
C GLY A 396 -23.12 -17.25 2.36
N LYS A 397 -23.68 -18.08 3.25
CA LYS A 397 -24.19 -19.42 2.92
C LYS A 397 -25.72 -19.45 2.81
N ASP A 398 -26.39 -18.39 3.25
CA ASP A 398 -27.83 -18.24 3.14
C ASP A 398 -28.24 -17.74 1.74
N LYS A 399 -29.54 -17.75 1.47
CA LYS A 399 -30.10 -17.43 0.16
C LYS A 399 -30.11 -15.95 -0.17
N THR A 400 -29.83 -15.06 0.79
CA THR A 400 -29.79 -13.62 0.54
C THR A 400 -28.40 -13.15 0.13
N ALA A 401 -27.37 -13.95 0.38
CA ALA A 401 -26.03 -13.71 -0.13
C ALA A 401 -26.00 -13.74 -1.66
N TYR A 402 -25.42 -12.70 -2.27
CA TYR A 402 -25.38 -12.55 -3.73
C TYR A 402 -24.71 -13.74 -4.42
N LEU A 403 -23.62 -14.29 -3.87
CA LEU A 403 -22.93 -15.44 -4.46
C LEU A 403 -23.74 -16.75 -4.40
N GLN A 404 -24.85 -16.80 -3.65
CA GLN A 404 -25.77 -17.94 -3.60
C GLN A 404 -26.98 -17.76 -4.51
N SER A 405 -27.56 -16.56 -4.56
CA SER A 405 -28.83 -16.30 -5.28
C SER A 405 -28.67 -15.56 -6.60
N PHE A 406 -27.58 -14.83 -6.79
CA PHE A 406 -27.39 -13.86 -7.87
C PHE A 406 -28.49 -12.79 -7.91
N ASN A 407 -29.12 -12.49 -6.77
CA ASN A 407 -30.14 -11.45 -6.62
C ASN A 407 -29.58 -10.24 -5.87
N TRP A 408 -29.38 -9.14 -6.58
CA TRP A 408 -28.91 -7.88 -5.99
C TRP A 408 -29.90 -7.26 -5.02
N ASP A 409 -31.21 -7.38 -5.28
CA ASP A 409 -32.24 -6.77 -4.43
C ASP A 409 -32.26 -7.40 -3.03
N ASP A 410 -32.18 -8.73 -2.95
CA ASP A 410 -32.08 -9.46 -1.68
C ASP A 410 -30.78 -9.13 -0.94
N ALA A 411 -29.66 -9.05 -1.67
CA ALA A 411 -28.34 -8.77 -1.11
C ALA A 411 -28.25 -7.34 -0.55
N ILE A 412 -28.81 -6.34 -1.25
CA ILE A 412 -28.87 -4.95 -0.80
C ILE A 412 -29.83 -4.83 0.39
N THR A 413 -31.04 -5.39 0.26
CA THR A 413 -32.05 -5.35 1.33
C THR A 413 -31.49 -5.91 2.63
N THR A 414 -30.82 -7.06 2.58
CA THR A 414 -30.26 -7.72 3.77
C THR A 414 -29.15 -6.89 4.40
N ALA A 415 -28.20 -6.39 3.61
CA ALA A 415 -27.10 -5.61 4.13
C ALA A 415 -27.56 -4.27 4.73
N MET A 416 -28.42 -3.53 4.01
CA MET A 416 -28.94 -2.24 4.48
C MET A 416 -29.79 -2.41 5.75
N ALA A 417 -30.64 -3.44 5.81
CA ALA A 417 -31.44 -3.74 7.00
C ALA A 417 -30.57 -4.10 8.22
N SER A 418 -29.44 -4.77 8.03
CA SER A 418 -28.54 -5.17 9.14
C SER A 418 -27.94 -3.99 9.91
N ILE A 419 -27.92 -2.80 9.31
CA ILE A 419 -27.44 -1.56 9.92
C ILE A 419 -28.55 -0.51 10.09
N GLY A 420 -29.80 -0.91 9.87
CA GLY A 420 -30.96 0.00 9.95
C GLY A 420 -30.96 1.13 8.91
N ALA A 421 -30.23 0.96 7.80
CA ALA A 421 -30.19 1.93 6.71
C ALA A 421 -31.39 1.75 5.77
N GLU A 422 -31.90 2.84 5.22
CA GLU A 422 -33.02 2.81 4.28
C GLU A 422 -32.58 2.32 2.90
N TYR A 423 -33.39 1.46 2.28
CA TYR A 423 -33.29 1.07 0.89
C TYR A 423 -34.67 1.21 0.24
N SER A 424 -34.74 1.89 -0.90
CA SER A 424 -35.99 2.20 -1.58
C SER A 424 -36.65 0.99 -2.26
N GLY A 425 -35.94 -0.13 -2.41
CA GLY A 425 -36.36 -1.27 -3.22
C GLY A 425 -36.03 -1.13 -4.71
N GLU A 426 -35.37 -0.04 -5.12
CA GLU A 426 -34.92 0.16 -6.50
C GLU A 426 -33.42 0.47 -6.56
N TYR A 427 -32.65 -0.44 -7.15
CA TYR A 427 -31.22 -0.26 -7.37
C TYR A 427 -30.86 -0.05 -8.85
N GLY A 428 -29.69 0.55 -9.06
CA GLY A 428 -29.01 0.64 -10.34
C GLY A 428 -27.51 0.51 -10.13
N PHE A 429 -26.72 0.66 -11.20
CA PHE A 429 -25.25 0.67 -11.09
C PHE A 429 -24.72 2.06 -11.43
N VAL A 430 -23.82 2.57 -10.60
CA VAL A 430 -23.11 3.81 -10.91
C VAL A 430 -22.18 3.54 -12.08
N GLU A 431 -22.33 4.28 -13.18
CA GLU A 431 -21.57 4.02 -14.42
C GLU A 431 -20.05 4.02 -14.21
N LYS A 432 -19.57 4.92 -13.34
CA LYS A 432 -18.15 5.00 -12.99
C LYS A 432 -17.97 5.48 -11.56
N THR A 433 -17.27 4.68 -10.77
CA THR A 433 -16.73 5.07 -9.46
C THR A 433 -15.22 5.24 -9.54
N LEU A 434 -14.67 6.12 -8.71
CA LEU A 434 -13.24 6.41 -8.61
C LEU A 434 -12.81 6.26 -7.15
N MET A 435 -11.79 5.45 -6.90
CA MET A 435 -11.17 5.32 -5.59
C MET A 435 -9.65 5.50 -5.70
N TYR A 436 -9.14 6.52 -5.03
CA TYR A 436 -7.73 6.91 -5.03
C TYR A 436 -6.98 6.27 -3.88
N TRP A 437 -5.79 5.75 -4.18
CA TRP A 437 -4.88 5.12 -3.23
C TRP A 437 -3.51 5.79 -3.33
N PRO A 438 -3.07 6.55 -2.31
CA PRO A 438 -1.74 7.14 -2.34
C PRO A 438 -0.69 6.03 -2.35
N LEU A 439 0.33 6.17 -3.19
CA LEU A 439 1.44 5.22 -3.31
C LEU A 439 2.60 5.67 -2.41
N SER A 440 3.21 4.73 -1.69
CA SER A 440 4.26 5.03 -0.71
C SER A 440 5.33 3.95 -0.56
N HIS A 441 5.19 2.83 -1.25
CA HIS A 441 6.15 1.73 -1.28
C HIS A 441 6.62 1.48 -2.71
N MET A 442 7.45 0.45 -2.91
CA MET A 442 8.13 0.18 -4.17
C MET A 442 8.98 1.39 -4.58
N ILE A 443 9.77 1.91 -3.65
CA ILE A 443 10.70 3.00 -3.94
C ILE A 443 11.82 2.44 -4.84
N ALA A 444 11.91 2.95 -6.06
CA ALA A 444 12.89 2.52 -7.04
C ALA A 444 14.31 3.02 -6.73
N PRO A 445 15.37 2.37 -7.29
CA PRO A 445 16.72 2.92 -7.29
C PRO A 445 16.76 4.37 -7.75
N LYS A 446 17.71 5.15 -7.20
CA LYS A 446 17.83 6.59 -7.54
C LYS A 446 18.14 6.82 -9.02
N GLU A 447 18.73 5.83 -9.69
CA GLU A 447 19.02 5.83 -11.12
C GLU A 447 17.75 5.79 -11.98
N ASP A 448 16.65 5.23 -11.44
CA ASP A 448 15.35 5.07 -12.10
C ASP A 448 14.31 6.11 -11.63
N ALA A 449 14.72 7.03 -10.76
CA ALA A 449 13.90 8.16 -10.37
C ALA A 449 13.58 9.05 -11.58
N LEU A 450 12.38 9.62 -11.61
CA LEU A 450 11.93 10.46 -12.72
C LEU A 450 12.91 11.62 -12.98
N GLY A 451 13.29 11.77 -14.25
CA GLY A 451 14.10 12.85 -14.75
C GLY A 451 13.29 14.12 -15.01
N CYS A 452 13.99 15.18 -15.45
CA CYS A 452 13.36 16.47 -15.74
C CYS A 452 12.32 16.35 -16.86
N ASP A 453 12.67 15.66 -17.94
CA ASP A 453 11.83 15.56 -19.15
C ASP A 453 10.57 14.71 -18.95
N ASP A 454 10.59 13.80 -17.97
CA ASP A 454 9.41 13.00 -17.60
C ASP A 454 8.26 13.89 -17.14
N CYS A 455 8.56 15.02 -16.48
CA CYS A 455 7.56 15.94 -15.95
C CYS A 455 7.39 17.20 -16.81
N HIS A 456 8.50 17.78 -17.26
CA HIS A 456 8.53 19.08 -17.94
C HIS A 456 8.23 19.00 -19.44
N SER A 457 8.09 17.81 -20.03
CA SER A 457 7.62 17.69 -21.41
C SER A 457 6.12 17.96 -21.52
N LYS A 458 5.66 18.37 -22.72
CA LYS A 458 4.23 18.67 -22.96
C LYS A 458 3.30 17.48 -22.69
N ALA A 459 3.78 16.27 -22.94
CA ALA A 459 3.07 15.02 -22.68
C ALA A 459 3.65 14.26 -21.47
N GLY A 460 4.26 15.00 -20.53
CA GLY A 460 4.88 14.42 -19.33
C GLY A 460 3.87 13.99 -18.26
N ARG A 461 4.38 13.40 -17.18
CA ARG A 461 3.62 12.89 -16.01
C ARG A 461 2.63 13.91 -15.44
N LEU A 462 3.00 15.18 -15.45
CA LEU A 462 2.22 16.26 -14.84
C LEU A 462 1.35 17.03 -15.83
N GLN A 463 1.14 16.52 -17.06
CA GLN A 463 0.40 17.22 -18.12
C GLN A 463 -1.03 17.63 -17.74
N SER A 464 -1.71 16.86 -16.88
CA SER A 464 -3.09 17.12 -16.46
C SER A 464 -3.20 18.18 -15.35
N LEU A 465 -2.09 18.53 -14.70
CA LEU A 465 -2.10 19.48 -13.59
C LEU A 465 -2.10 20.93 -14.11
N THR A 466 -3.00 21.73 -13.59
CA THR A 466 -3.15 23.14 -13.97
C THR A 466 -2.96 24.07 -12.77
N GLY A 467 -3.01 25.39 -13.00
CA GLY A 467 -2.93 26.40 -11.94
C GLY A 467 -1.53 26.90 -11.60
N PHE A 468 -0.50 26.45 -12.33
CA PHE A 468 0.86 26.95 -12.22
C PHE A 468 1.58 26.88 -13.57
N TYR A 469 2.63 27.69 -13.72
CA TYR A 469 3.52 27.67 -14.88
C TYR A 469 4.63 26.64 -14.67
N MET A 470 4.77 25.72 -15.62
CA MET A 470 5.82 24.71 -15.65
C MET A 470 6.73 24.96 -16.86
N PRO A 471 8.03 25.24 -16.65
CA PRO A 471 8.99 25.37 -17.75
C PRO A 471 8.99 24.13 -18.65
N GLY A 472 9.12 24.32 -19.96
CA GLY A 472 9.12 23.23 -20.96
C GLY A 472 7.72 22.77 -21.38
N ARG A 473 6.83 22.52 -20.42
CA ARG A 473 5.45 22.09 -20.66
C ARG A 473 4.59 23.26 -21.13
N ASP A 474 4.65 24.35 -20.37
CA ASP A 474 3.86 25.55 -20.59
C ASP A 474 4.67 26.61 -21.37
N SER A 475 3.98 27.36 -22.22
CA SER A 475 4.56 28.45 -23.00
C SER A 475 3.77 29.73 -22.78
N ASN A 476 4.46 30.87 -22.73
CA ASN A 476 3.80 32.16 -22.67
C ASN A 476 4.17 32.94 -23.93
N VAL A 477 3.19 33.08 -24.84
CA VAL A 477 3.39 33.66 -26.17
C VAL A 477 4.08 35.02 -26.13
N TRP A 478 3.76 35.87 -25.15
CA TRP A 478 4.39 37.20 -25.04
C TRP A 478 5.83 37.12 -24.56
N LEU A 479 6.12 36.28 -23.55
CA LEU A 479 7.50 36.06 -23.11
C LEU A 479 8.33 35.41 -24.21
N ASP A 480 7.76 34.46 -24.94
CA ASP A 480 8.42 33.80 -26.07
C ASP A 480 8.73 34.80 -27.18
N GLN A 481 7.76 35.66 -27.54
CA GLN A 481 7.95 36.72 -28.54
C GLN A 481 9.02 37.73 -28.11
N ILE A 482 8.99 38.21 -26.86
CA ILE A 482 9.98 39.14 -26.33
C ILE A 482 11.37 38.48 -26.30
N GLY A 483 11.43 37.20 -25.90
CA GLY A 483 12.65 36.40 -25.90
C GLY A 483 13.25 36.31 -27.30
N TRP A 484 12.45 35.92 -28.30
CA TRP A 484 12.88 35.85 -29.70
C TRP A 484 13.29 37.21 -30.28
N LEU A 485 12.55 38.28 -29.96
CA LEU A 485 12.93 39.64 -30.35
C LEU A 485 14.28 40.04 -29.75
N THR A 486 14.56 39.66 -28.50
CA THR A 486 15.84 39.93 -27.84
C THR A 486 16.99 39.16 -28.48
N VAL A 487 16.77 37.88 -28.83
CA VAL A 487 17.74 37.07 -29.57
C VAL A 487 18.05 37.70 -30.93
N LEU A 488 17.01 38.10 -31.68
CA LEU A 488 17.15 38.75 -32.98
C LEU A 488 17.88 40.10 -32.87
N ALA A 489 17.54 40.92 -31.86
CA ALA A 489 18.20 42.20 -31.61
C ALA A 489 19.69 42.00 -31.26
N THR A 490 20.01 40.99 -30.46
CA THR A 490 21.39 40.64 -30.10
C THR A 490 22.19 40.20 -31.32
N LEU A 491 21.61 39.32 -32.14
CA LEU A 491 22.21 38.88 -33.40
C LEU A 491 22.48 40.06 -34.32
N ALA A 492 21.49 40.95 -34.49
CA ALA A 492 21.64 42.17 -35.27
C ALA A 492 22.77 43.05 -34.74
N GLY A 493 22.87 43.24 -33.42
CA GLY A 493 23.96 43.99 -32.78
C GLY A 493 25.35 43.39 -33.05
N VAL A 494 25.49 42.06 -32.95
CA VAL A 494 26.75 41.35 -33.25
C VAL A 494 27.12 41.49 -34.72
N LEU A 495 26.16 41.34 -35.64
CA LEU A 495 26.38 41.51 -37.08
C LEU A 495 26.77 42.94 -37.44
N LEU A 496 26.10 43.94 -36.87
CA LEU A 496 26.43 45.35 -37.07
C LEU A 496 27.83 45.69 -36.55
N HIS A 497 28.20 45.18 -35.37
CA HIS A 497 29.55 45.35 -34.82
C HIS A 497 30.61 44.67 -35.70
N GLY A 498 30.34 43.46 -36.17
CA GLY A 498 31.21 42.74 -37.10
C GLY A 498 31.40 43.48 -38.43
N LEU A 499 30.31 43.98 -39.02
CA LEU A 499 30.35 44.78 -40.24
C LEU A 499 31.15 46.07 -40.03
N GLY A 500 30.94 46.75 -38.90
CA GLY A 500 31.72 47.92 -38.50
C GLY A 500 33.21 47.62 -38.47
N ARG A 501 33.63 46.52 -37.83
CA ARG A 501 35.04 46.08 -37.82
C ARG A 501 35.61 45.87 -39.22
N ILE A 502 34.87 45.23 -40.12
CA ILE A 502 35.30 44.99 -41.51
C ILE A 502 35.48 46.32 -42.28
N ILE A 503 34.53 47.25 -42.13
CA ILE A 503 34.57 48.57 -42.78
C ILE A 503 35.77 49.38 -42.27
N PHE A 504 35.98 49.44 -40.96
CA PHE A 504 37.11 50.17 -40.36
C PHE A 504 38.46 49.53 -40.68
N PHE A 505 38.54 48.20 -40.75
CA PHE A 505 39.74 47.50 -41.20
C PHE A 505 40.08 47.88 -42.65
N ARG A 506 39.10 47.80 -43.57
CA ARG A 506 39.28 48.18 -44.98
C ARG A 506 39.69 49.64 -45.16
N LYS A 507 39.22 50.55 -44.30
CA LYS A 507 39.62 51.96 -44.27
C LYS A 507 41.04 52.19 -43.72
N ARG A 508 41.58 51.28 -42.90
CA ARG A 508 42.96 51.35 -42.37
C ARG A 508 43.99 50.69 -43.31
N SER A 509 43.54 49.78 -44.17
CA SER A 509 44.39 49.05 -45.13
C SER A 509 44.42 49.69 -46.54
N LYS A 510 43.68 50.79 -46.74
CA LYS A 510 43.93 51.77 -47.80
C LYS A 510 44.68 52.94 -47.19
#